data_AF-A0A9D8SML5-F1
#
_entry.id   AF-A0A9D8SML5-F1
#
_cell.length_a   1.000
_cell.length_b   1.000
_cell.length_c   1.000
_cell.angle_alpha   90.00
_cell.angle_beta   90.00
_cell.angle_gamma   90.00
#
_symmetry.space_group_name_H-M   'P 1'
#
loop_
_entity.id
_entity.type
_entity.pdbx_description
1 polymer ?
#
loop_
_entity_poly.entity_id
_entity_poly.type
_entity_poly.pdbx_seq_one_letter_code
_entity_poly.pdbx_strand_id
1 'polypeptide(L)'
;VTENDKDNLLASLIAKKSGVPYTFSLVNSRAFDSLIDDDSGNVIVERSLVITSAMLQDIRKAKINNAYCLRRGMGEVWEVRIDCDSLNIDKTISELGLPDKCKISAIYRNEEIIYPKADDQIKEGDILIVFVSPQAMRKAEDIFKI
;
A
#
# COMPACT_ATOMS: atom_id res chain seq x y z
N VAL A 1 -13.63 -20.87 7.08
CA VAL A 1 -13.97 -19.44 7.27
C VAL A 1 -15.42 -19.36 7.69
N THR A 2 -15.68 -18.76 8.85
CA THR A 2 -17.00 -18.44 9.37
C THR A 2 -17.19 -16.91 9.36
N GLU A 3 -18.39 -16.43 9.71
CA GLU A 3 -18.67 -15.00 9.82
C GLU A 3 -18.17 -14.38 11.15
N ASN A 4 -17.70 -15.20 12.07
CA ASN A 4 -17.27 -14.77 13.40
C ASN A 4 -15.74 -14.68 13.47
N ASP A 5 -15.25 -13.45 13.64
CA ASP A 5 -13.82 -13.14 13.78
C ASP A 5 -13.13 -13.99 14.86
N LYS A 6 -13.82 -14.24 15.99
CA LYS A 6 -13.26 -15.03 17.10
C LYS A 6 -13.05 -16.49 16.71
N ASP A 7 -14.01 -17.08 16.01
CA ASP A 7 -13.94 -18.48 15.60
C ASP A 7 -12.85 -18.69 14.54
N ASN A 8 -12.76 -17.76 13.58
CA ASN A 8 -11.70 -17.76 12.57
C ASN A 8 -10.30 -17.65 13.20
N LEU A 9 -10.15 -16.77 14.19
CA LEU A 9 -8.89 -16.56 14.90
C LEU A 9 -8.54 -17.76 15.80
N LEU A 10 -9.49 -18.31 16.56
CA LEU A 10 -9.24 -19.48 17.40
C LEU A 10 -8.91 -20.71 16.55
N ALA A 11 -9.65 -20.96 15.47
CA ALA A 11 -9.40 -22.09 14.59
C ALA A 11 -7.99 -22.04 13.97
N SER A 12 -7.54 -20.88 13.50
CA SER A 12 -6.20 -20.71 12.94
C SER A 12 -5.11 -20.87 14.00
N LEU A 13 -5.29 -20.31 15.21
CA LEU A 13 -4.34 -20.48 16.31
C LEU A 13 -4.23 -21.94 16.76
N ILE A 14 -5.34 -22.68 16.82
CA ILE A 14 -5.34 -24.13 17.11
C ILE A 14 -4.60 -24.90 16.01
N ALA A 15 -4.86 -24.60 14.74
CA ALA A 15 -4.15 -25.21 13.61
C ALA A 15 -2.63 -24.93 13.67
N LYS A 16 -2.25 -23.70 14.02
CA LYS A 16 -0.85 -23.31 14.20
C LYS A 16 -0.19 -24.08 15.33
N LYS A 17 -0.86 -24.17 16.50
CA LYS A 17 -0.39 -24.97 17.64
C LYS A 17 -0.27 -26.46 17.31
N SER A 18 -1.04 -26.93 16.32
CA SER A 18 -0.99 -28.30 15.81
C SER A 18 0.12 -28.55 14.78
N GLY A 19 1.00 -27.57 14.56
CA GLY A 19 2.19 -27.72 13.72
C GLY A 19 2.04 -27.25 12.27
N VAL A 20 0.93 -26.59 11.92
CA VAL A 20 0.78 -26.00 10.59
C VAL A 20 1.74 -24.81 10.44
N PRO A 21 2.56 -24.75 9.37
CA PRO A 21 3.58 -23.72 9.22
C PRO A 21 3.01 -22.32 8.98
N TYR A 22 1.88 -22.22 8.26
CA TYR A 22 1.21 -20.94 7.98
C TYR A 22 -0.31 -21.10 8.10
N THR A 23 -0.93 -20.16 8.79
CA THR A 23 -2.39 -20.09 8.92
C THR A 23 -2.87 -18.71 8.52
N PHE A 24 -4.10 -18.62 8.02
CA PHE A 24 -4.73 -17.37 7.63
C PHE A 24 -6.04 -17.18 8.38
N SER A 25 -6.26 -15.98 8.90
CA SER A 25 -7.46 -15.62 9.66
C SER A 25 -8.15 -14.42 9.01
N LEU A 26 -9.42 -14.58 8.67
CA LEU A 26 -10.22 -13.48 8.12
C LEU A 26 -11.00 -12.82 9.26
N VAL A 27 -10.81 -11.52 9.44
CA VAL A 27 -11.48 -10.72 10.48
C VAL A 27 -12.11 -9.46 9.87
N ASN A 28 -13.15 -8.94 10.50
CA ASN A 28 -13.85 -7.73 10.10
C ASN A 28 -13.37 -6.49 10.87
N SER A 29 -12.79 -6.65 12.08
CA SER A 29 -12.27 -5.53 12.86
C SER A 29 -10.93 -5.80 13.55
N ARG A 30 -10.18 -4.72 13.82
CA ARG A 30 -8.91 -4.71 14.56
C ARG A 30 -9.03 -4.97 16.06
N ALA A 31 -10.21 -5.33 16.57
CA ALA A 31 -10.43 -5.53 18.01
C ALA A 31 -9.55 -6.65 18.61
N PHE A 32 -8.95 -7.50 17.77
CA PHE A 32 -8.10 -8.62 18.17
C PHE A 32 -6.61 -8.41 17.86
N ASP A 33 -6.20 -7.23 17.38
CA ASP A 33 -4.80 -6.94 17.01
C ASP A 33 -3.81 -7.13 18.17
N SER A 34 -4.25 -6.91 19.41
CA SER A 34 -3.42 -7.06 20.62
C SER A 34 -3.28 -8.51 21.10
N LEU A 35 -4.12 -9.43 20.61
CA LEU A 35 -4.07 -10.85 20.99
C LEU A 35 -3.15 -11.67 20.09
N ILE A 36 -2.55 -11.04 19.08
CA ILE A 36 -1.86 -11.74 18.00
C ILE A 36 -0.40 -11.33 18.03
N ASP A 37 0.43 -12.29 18.42
CA ASP A 37 1.88 -12.15 18.46
C ASP A 37 2.43 -12.17 17.03
N ASP A 38 3.28 -11.19 16.69
CA ASP A 38 3.81 -11.00 15.33
C ASP A 38 4.68 -12.19 14.86
N ASP A 39 5.17 -13.00 15.81
CA ASP A 39 6.03 -14.17 15.55
C ASP A 39 5.24 -15.48 15.36
N SER A 40 3.90 -15.45 15.47
CA SER A 40 3.06 -16.66 15.42
C SER A 40 2.91 -17.28 14.02
N GLY A 41 3.30 -16.57 12.95
CA GLY A 41 3.12 -17.00 11.55
C GLY A 41 1.66 -17.22 11.14
N ASN A 42 0.72 -16.58 11.85
CA ASN A 42 -0.68 -16.46 11.48
C ASN A 42 -0.91 -15.12 10.78
N VAL A 43 -1.31 -15.14 9.51
CA VAL A 43 -1.56 -13.95 8.71
C VAL A 43 -3.02 -13.53 8.88
N ILE A 44 -3.25 -12.28 9.29
CA ILE A 44 -4.58 -11.70 9.42
C ILE A 44 -4.93 -10.95 8.15
N VAL A 45 -6.09 -11.25 7.60
CA VAL A 45 -6.70 -10.49 6.51
C VAL A 45 -7.88 -9.71 7.08
N GLU A 46 -7.77 -8.37 7.08
CA GLU A 46 -8.83 -7.47 7.53
C GLU A 46 -9.76 -7.15 6.34
N ARG A 47 -10.98 -7.69 6.35
CA ARG A 47 -11.93 -7.56 5.23
C ARG A 47 -12.34 -6.11 4.99
N SER A 48 -12.61 -5.37 6.06
CA SER A 48 -13.02 -3.96 6.01
C SER A 48 -11.93 -3.08 5.39
N LEU A 49 -10.65 -3.35 5.68
CA LEU A 49 -9.52 -2.67 5.07
C LEU A 49 -9.45 -2.93 3.55
N VAL A 50 -9.59 -4.19 3.13
CA VAL A 50 -9.57 -4.56 1.70
C VAL A 50 -10.70 -3.84 0.94
N ILE A 51 -11.91 -3.84 1.49
CA ILE A 51 -13.07 -3.17 0.88
C ILE A 51 -12.85 -1.64 0.84
N THR A 52 -12.37 -1.06 1.93
CA THR A 52 -12.10 0.39 1.99
C THR A 52 -11.02 0.80 0.99
N SER A 53 -9.96 0.01 0.86
CA SER A 53 -8.89 0.23 -0.13
C SER A 53 -9.46 0.19 -1.55
N ALA A 54 -10.33 -0.78 -1.86
CA ALA A 54 -10.99 -0.87 -3.16
C ALA A 54 -11.90 0.33 -3.43
N MET A 55 -12.73 0.74 -2.47
CA MET A 55 -13.60 1.92 -2.62
C MET A 55 -12.80 3.23 -2.76
N LEU A 56 -11.69 3.37 -2.05
CA LEU A 56 -10.84 4.56 -2.16
C LEU A 56 -10.19 4.69 -3.54
N GLN A 57 -9.99 3.60 -4.29
CA GLN A 57 -9.52 3.68 -5.67
C GLN A 57 -10.54 4.39 -6.58
N ASP A 58 -11.83 4.13 -6.39
CA ASP A 58 -12.89 4.71 -7.23
C ASP A 58 -13.17 6.20 -6.95
N ILE A 59 -12.83 6.71 -5.76
CA ILE A 59 -13.19 8.06 -5.30
C ILE A 59 -12.06 9.09 -5.50
N ARG A 60 -10.81 8.66 -5.66
CA ARG A 60 -9.64 9.56 -5.65
C ARG A 60 -9.54 10.40 -6.93
N LYS A 61 -9.14 11.66 -6.73
CA LYS A 61 -8.98 12.67 -7.82
C LYS A 61 -7.61 12.69 -8.47
N ALA A 62 -6.60 12.08 -7.85
CA ALA A 62 -5.27 11.94 -8.42
C ALA A 62 -5.25 10.74 -9.39
N LYS A 63 -4.43 10.78 -10.46
CA LYS A 63 -4.21 9.63 -11.37
C LYS A 63 -3.37 8.56 -10.65
N ILE A 64 -3.92 7.98 -9.60
CA ILE A 64 -3.33 6.87 -8.86
C ILE A 64 -3.98 5.61 -9.45
N ASN A 65 -3.18 4.77 -10.11
CA ASN A 65 -3.68 3.54 -10.73
C ASN A 65 -4.09 2.52 -9.69
N ASN A 66 -3.28 2.37 -8.63
CA ASN A 66 -3.59 1.53 -7.48
C ASN A 66 -3.08 2.19 -6.20
N ALA A 67 -3.83 2.02 -5.11
CA ALA A 67 -3.37 2.32 -3.76
C ALA A 67 -3.60 1.12 -2.86
N TYR A 68 -2.59 0.80 -2.05
CA TYR A 68 -2.59 -0.33 -1.13
C TYR A 68 -2.28 0.17 0.28
N CYS A 69 -3.19 -0.04 1.23
CA CYS A 69 -2.94 0.29 2.62
C CYS A 69 -1.94 -0.68 3.26
N LEU A 70 -0.92 -0.15 3.93
CA LEU A 70 0.00 -0.93 4.73
C LEU A 70 -0.55 -1.16 6.14
N ARG A 71 -0.17 -2.32 6.71
CA ARG A 71 -0.64 -2.83 8.00
C ARG A 71 -0.65 -1.75 9.10
N ARG A 72 -1.65 -1.81 9.98
CA ARG A 72 -1.85 -0.88 11.12
C ARG A 72 -1.94 0.62 10.74
N GLY A 73 -2.21 0.95 9.48
CA GLY A 73 -2.35 2.36 9.05
C GLY A 73 -1.02 3.12 9.03
N MET A 74 0.11 2.41 8.90
CA MET A 74 1.43 3.03 8.80
C MET A 74 1.60 3.92 7.57
N GLY A 75 0.80 3.70 6.54
CA GLY A 75 0.82 4.45 5.30
C GLY A 75 0.18 3.65 4.17
N GLU A 76 0.38 4.14 2.96
CA GLU A 76 -0.08 3.53 1.72
C GLU A 76 1.09 3.40 0.74
N VAL A 77 0.98 2.43 -0.16
CA VAL A 77 1.79 2.35 -1.36
C VAL A 77 0.90 2.67 -2.54
N TRP A 78 1.30 3.66 -3.33
CA TRP A 78 0.63 4.07 -4.55
C TRP A 78 1.40 3.60 -5.77
N GLU A 79 0.66 3.16 -6.76
CA GLU A 79 1.13 2.91 -8.12
C GLU A 79 0.63 4.07 -8.98
N VAL A 80 1.54 4.87 -9.51
CA VAL A 80 1.24 6.08 -10.28
C VAL A 80 1.84 5.94 -11.67
N ARG A 81 1.00 5.82 -12.70
CA ARG A 81 1.42 5.81 -14.10
C ARG A 81 1.58 7.23 -14.60
N ILE A 82 2.70 7.46 -15.28
CA ILE A 82 3.02 8.75 -15.90
C ILE A 82 2.52 8.73 -17.35
N ASP A 83 1.36 9.33 -17.56
CA ASP A 83 0.79 9.53 -18.89
C ASP A 83 1.41 10.77 -19.58
N CYS A 84 1.24 10.90 -20.89
CA CYS A 84 1.75 12.00 -21.72
C CYS A 84 1.30 13.41 -21.29
N ASP A 85 0.18 13.53 -20.57
CA ASP A 85 -0.37 14.77 -20.05
C ASP A 85 0.15 15.13 -18.65
N SER A 86 1.01 14.28 -18.06
CA SER A 86 1.50 14.48 -16.70
C SER A 86 2.46 15.68 -16.60
N LEU A 87 2.19 16.55 -15.63
CA LEU A 87 3.07 17.67 -15.26
C LEU A 87 4.42 17.23 -14.68
N ASN A 88 4.64 15.94 -14.48
CA ASN A 88 5.84 15.38 -13.85
C ASN A 88 6.81 14.71 -14.83
N ILE A 89 6.50 14.71 -16.14
CA ILE A 89 7.43 14.27 -17.18
C ILE A 89 8.68 15.16 -17.18
N ASP A 90 9.85 14.56 -17.43
CA ASP A 90 11.18 15.17 -17.52
C ASP A 90 11.71 15.83 -16.24
N LYS A 91 10.92 15.84 -15.16
CA LYS A 91 11.40 16.22 -13.83
C LYS A 91 12.23 15.09 -13.23
N THR A 92 13.29 15.48 -12.55
CA THR A 92 14.03 14.58 -11.66
C THR A 92 13.20 14.32 -10.39
N ILE A 93 13.51 13.21 -9.71
CA ILE A 93 12.85 12.87 -8.43
C ILE A 93 13.02 13.99 -7.39
N SER A 94 14.17 14.66 -7.37
CA SER A 94 14.41 15.80 -6.46
C SER A 94 13.53 17.02 -6.75
N GLU A 95 13.14 17.24 -8.01
CA GLU A 95 12.34 18.38 -8.43
C GLU A 95 10.84 18.21 -8.15
N LEU A 96 10.39 17.00 -7.82
CA LEU A 96 8.99 16.73 -7.46
C LEU A 96 8.57 17.40 -6.14
N GLY A 97 9.53 17.77 -5.29
CA GLY A 97 9.23 18.37 -4.00
C GLY A 97 8.39 17.47 -3.08
N LEU A 98 8.69 16.17 -3.08
CA LEU A 98 7.96 15.19 -2.27
C LEU A 98 7.94 15.63 -0.79
N PRO A 99 6.77 15.57 -0.12
CA PRO A 99 6.67 15.96 1.28
C PRO A 99 7.45 15.00 2.18
N ASP A 100 7.80 15.47 3.38
CA ASP A 100 8.37 14.62 4.42
C ASP A 100 7.50 13.38 4.63
N LYS A 101 8.14 12.21 4.73
CA LYS A 101 7.49 10.90 4.87
C LYS A 101 6.63 10.50 3.66
N CYS A 102 7.00 10.97 2.47
CA CYS A 102 6.64 10.43 1.17
C CYS A 102 7.93 10.09 0.40
N LYS A 103 7.96 8.96 -0.31
CA LYS A 103 9.15 8.53 -1.05
C LYS A 103 8.77 7.70 -2.27
N ILE A 104 9.38 7.98 -3.42
CA ILE A 104 9.39 7.04 -4.55
C ILE A 104 10.32 5.88 -4.19
N SER A 105 9.75 4.70 -4.06
CA SER A 105 10.43 3.47 -3.66
C SER A 105 10.99 2.70 -4.86
N ALA A 106 10.33 2.76 -6.01
CA ALA A 106 10.76 2.13 -7.25
C ALA A 106 10.16 2.85 -8.47
N ILE A 107 10.83 2.74 -9.61
CA ILE A 107 10.28 3.08 -10.92
C ILE A 107 10.26 1.79 -11.73
N TYR A 108 9.10 1.42 -12.28
CA TYR A 108 8.99 0.34 -13.24
C TYR A 108 8.92 0.93 -14.64
N ARG A 109 9.90 0.57 -15.48
CA ARG A 109 10.08 1.10 -16.84
C ARG A 109 10.64 -0.01 -17.71
N ASN A 110 10.06 -0.22 -18.90
CA ASN A 110 10.52 -1.22 -19.88
C ASN A 110 10.71 -2.62 -19.28
N GLU A 111 9.74 -3.07 -18.47
CA GLU A 111 9.78 -4.35 -17.76
C GLU A 111 10.88 -4.51 -16.69
N GLU A 112 11.63 -3.45 -16.38
CA GLU A 112 12.67 -3.44 -15.37
C GLU A 112 12.29 -2.59 -14.15
N ILE A 113 12.81 -2.99 -12.99
CA ILE A 113 12.71 -2.22 -11.75
C ILE A 113 13.97 -1.38 -11.60
N ILE A 114 13.78 -0.07 -11.55
CA ILE A 114 14.82 0.92 -11.32
C ILE A 114 14.70 1.39 -9.86
N TYR A 115 15.82 1.34 -9.13
CA TYR A 115 15.91 1.91 -7.79
C TYR A 115 16.18 3.41 -7.88
N PRO A 116 15.23 4.26 -7.47
CA PRO A 116 15.26 5.70 -7.72
C PRO A 116 16.39 6.41 -6.95
N LYS A 117 17.09 7.28 -7.67
CA LYS A 117 18.03 8.28 -7.18
C LYS A 117 17.48 9.68 -7.40
N ALA A 118 18.04 10.66 -6.71
CA ALA A 118 17.55 12.05 -6.75
C ALA A 118 17.56 12.66 -8.17
N ASP A 119 18.53 12.25 -8.98
CA ASP A 119 18.81 12.71 -10.35
C ASP A 119 18.10 11.89 -11.43
N ASP A 120 17.42 10.79 -11.08
CA ASP A 120 16.66 10.01 -12.05
C ASP A 120 15.50 10.85 -12.59
N GLN A 121 15.42 10.97 -13.90
CA GLN A 121 14.31 11.64 -14.59
C GLN A 121 13.13 10.69 -14.78
N ILE A 122 11.94 11.21 -14.47
CA ILE A 122 10.67 10.57 -14.77
C ILE A 122 10.37 10.71 -16.25
N LYS A 123 9.90 9.61 -16.85
CA LYS A 123 9.54 9.55 -18.27
C LYS A 123 8.10 9.12 -18.45
N GLU A 124 7.54 9.47 -19.59
CA GLU A 124 6.25 8.95 -20.03
C GLU A 124 6.28 7.40 -20.05
N GLY A 125 5.20 6.78 -19.60
CA GLY A 125 5.05 5.33 -19.51
C GLY A 125 5.62 4.72 -18.22
N ASP A 126 6.33 5.50 -17.40
CA ASP A 126 6.80 5.03 -16.10
C ASP A 126 5.63 4.68 -15.18
N ILE A 127 5.86 3.66 -14.35
CA ILE A 127 5.01 3.37 -13.20
C ILE A 127 5.83 3.62 -11.94
N LEU A 128 5.48 4.67 -11.21
CA LEU A 128 6.11 5.04 -9.94
C LEU A 128 5.45 4.28 -8.79
N ILE A 129 6.26 3.61 -7.99
CA ILE A 129 5.83 3.02 -6.71
C ILE A 129 6.18 3.99 -5.60
N VAL A 130 5.16 4.56 -4.96
CA VAL A 130 5.32 5.66 -3.99
C VAL A 130 4.81 5.22 -2.62
N PHE A 131 5.66 5.25 -1.61
CA PHE A 131 5.21 5.15 -0.23
C PHE A 131 4.75 6.51 0.29
N VAL A 132 3.57 6.55 0.91
CA VAL A 132 2.97 7.76 1.46
C VAL A 132 2.47 7.50 2.88
N SER A 133 3.00 8.22 3.86
CA SER A 133 2.47 8.17 5.22
C SER A 133 1.13 8.93 5.33
N PRO A 134 0.28 8.65 6.35
CA PRO A 134 -0.99 9.35 6.52
C PRO A 134 -0.86 10.87 6.63
N GLN A 135 0.27 11.34 7.17
CA GLN A 135 0.58 12.76 7.37
C GLN A 135 0.93 13.47 6.05
N ALA A 136 1.49 12.73 5.09
CA ALA A 136 1.93 13.24 3.80
C ALA A 136 0.85 13.18 2.71
N MET A 137 -0.24 12.43 2.96
CA MET A 137 -1.25 12.06 1.98
C MET A 137 -1.77 13.22 1.14
N ARG A 138 -2.29 14.28 1.79
CA ARG A 138 -2.87 15.42 1.09
C ARG A 138 -1.88 16.14 0.18
N LYS A 139 -0.65 16.34 0.64
CA LYS A 139 0.41 17.00 -0.15
C LYS A 139 0.90 16.10 -1.29
N ALA A 140 1.00 14.80 -1.04
CA ALA A 140 1.38 13.83 -2.07
C ALA A 140 0.31 13.76 -3.18
N GLU A 141 -0.98 13.79 -2.83
CA GLU A 141 -2.07 13.87 -3.82
C GLU A 141 -1.94 15.13 -4.69
N ASP A 142 -1.53 16.27 -4.13
CA ASP A 142 -1.35 17.51 -4.91
C ASP A 142 -0.25 17.39 -5.98
N ILE A 143 0.81 16.61 -5.73
CA ILE A 143 1.94 16.41 -6.67
C ILE A 143 1.55 15.50 -7.84
N PHE A 144 0.71 14.50 -7.59
CA PHE A 144 0.27 13.52 -8.59
C PHE A 144 -1.14 13.81 -9.14
N LYS A 145 -1.61 15.06 -9.00
CA LYS A 145 -2.80 15.56 -9.66
C LYS A 145 -2.56 15.75 -11.17
N ILE A 146 -3.68 15.80 -11.89
CA ILE A 146 -3.78 16.14 -13.31
C ILE A 146 -3.10 17.49 -13.57
#